data_AF-A0A937X691-F1
#
_entry.id   AF-A0A937X691-F1
#
_cell.length_a   1.000
_cell.length_b   1.000
_cell.length_c   1.000
_cell.angle_alpha   90.00
_cell.angle_beta   90.00
_cell.angle_gamma   90.00
#
_symmetry.space_group_name_H-M   'P 1'
#
loop_
_entity.id
_entity.type
_entity.pdbx_description
1 polymer ?
#
loop_
_entity_poly.entity_id
_entity_poly.type
_entity_poly.pdbx_seq_one_letter_code
_entity_poly.pdbx_strand_id
1 'polypeptide(L)'
;MACPFGGHRPYFRCPGRAGGLSCGRRVARLYQRDNSLFLCRRCHGLAYESQAEAPWERTLRRADKIRKRLGGPAGVALPFPGRPKGMWRATYEKACQAGLAADYAALDAVEGQIGLQVARFERRVGLGKSSVGDR
;
A
#
# COMPACT_ATOMS: atom_id res chain seq x y z
N MET A 1 -9.68 4.91 33.02
CA MET A 1 -8.86 3.72 32.67
C MET A 1 -7.43 4.18 32.56
N ALA A 2 -6.56 3.76 33.48
CA ALA A 2 -5.15 4.12 33.47
C ALA A 2 -4.45 3.41 32.30
N CYS A 3 -3.60 4.13 31.56
CA CYS A 3 -2.82 3.56 30.47
C CYS A 3 -1.58 2.84 31.06
N PRO A 4 -1.25 1.60 30.64
CA PRO A 4 -0.09 0.87 31.15
C PRO A 4 1.25 1.58 30.93
N PHE A 5 1.30 2.52 29.98
CA PHE A 5 2.48 3.29 29.59
C PHE A 5 2.48 4.71 30.15
N GLY A 6 1.63 5.00 31.13
CA GLY A 6 1.39 6.35 31.63
C GLY A 6 0.45 7.17 30.74
N GLY A 7 -0.16 8.23 31.32
CA GLY A 7 -1.06 9.15 30.64
C GLY A 7 -2.51 8.67 30.44
N HIS A 8 -3.29 9.47 29.70
CA HIS A 8 -4.69 9.20 29.38
C HIS A 8 -4.86 8.99 27.87
N ARG A 9 -5.59 7.93 27.50
CA ARG A 9 -5.95 7.67 26.10
C ARG A 9 -7.47 7.80 25.96
N PRO A 10 -7.99 8.93 25.46
CA PRO A 10 -9.42 9.08 25.23
C PRO A 10 -9.89 8.12 24.14
N TYR A 11 -11.10 7.59 24.31
CA TYR A 11 -11.74 6.72 23.34
C TYR A 11 -13.13 7.27 23.01
N PHE A 12 -13.53 7.11 21.75
CA PHE A 12 -14.87 7.43 21.28
C PHE A 12 -15.77 6.21 21.30
N ARG A 13 -17.08 6.41 21.39
CA ARG A 13 -18.09 5.38 21.11
C ARG A 13 -18.61 5.59 19.70
N CYS A 14 -18.58 4.55 18.88
CA CYS A 14 -19.12 4.60 17.53
C CYS A 14 -20.66 4.74 17.55
N PRO A 15 -21.24 5.80 16.94
CA PRO A 15 -22.69 5.98 16.85
C PRO A 15 -23.33 5.20 15.70
N GLY A 16 -22.52 4.55 14.86
CA GLY A 16 -22.98 3.88 13.64
C GLY A 16 -23.78 2.62 13.90
N ARG A 17 -24.35 2.07 12.83
CA ARG A 17 -25.00 0.76 12.83
C ARG A 17 -24.13 -0.26 12.09
N ALA A 18 -24.15 -1.51 12.53
CA ALA A 18 -23.48 -2.61 11.86
C ALA A 18 -24.37 -3.85 11.94
N GLY A 19 -24.80 -4.38 10.79
CA GLY A 19 -25.70 -5.54 10.74
C GLY A 19 -27.06 -5.29 11.39
N GLY A 20 -27.62 -4.09 11.28
CA GLY A 20 -28.92 -3.71 11.85
C GLY A 20 -28.90 -3.19 13.30
N LEU A 21 -27.86 -3.52 14.08
CA LEU A 21 -27.74 -3.08 15.48
C LEU A 21 -26.83 -1.84 15.66
N SER A 22 -27.03 -1.11 16.75
CA SER A 22 -26.13 -0.02 17.18
C SER A 22 -24.72 -0.56 17.47
N CYS A 23 -23.70 0.02 16.86
CA CYS A 23 -22.32 -0.47 16.96
C CYS A 23 -21.73 -0.30 18.36
N GLY A 24 -21.85 0.89 18.96
CA GLY A 24 -21.44 1.19 20.34
C GLY A 24 -19.95 0.97 20.67
N ARG A 25 -19.13 0.57 19.68
CA ARG A 25 -17.77 0.09 19.89
C ARG A 25 -16.86 1.23 20.37
N ARG A 26 -16.06 0.94 21.40
CA ARG A 26 -15.03 1.85 21.90
C ARG A 26 -13.83 1.83 20.95
N VAL A 27 -13.54 2.97 20.33
CA VAL A 27 -12.47 3.10 19.31
C VAL A 27 -11.63 4.34 19.56
N ALA A 28 -10.34 4.26 19.21
CA ALA A 28 -9.42 5.39 19.34
C ALA A 28 -9.57 6.42 18.21
N ARG A 29 -10.13 6.02 17.06
CA ARG A 29 -10.33 6.87 15.88
C ARG A 29 -11.72 6.59 15.27
N LEU A 30 -12.40 7.65 14.87
CA LEU A 30 -13.56 7.62 14.00
C LEU A 30 -13.16 8.19 12.63
N TYR A 31 -13.86 7.78 11.59
CA TYR A 31 -13.60 8.15 10.21
C TYR A 31 -14.80 8.87 9.63
N GLN A 32 -14.56 9.90 8.83
CA GLN A 32 -15.58 10.60 8.06
C GLN A 32 -15.47 10.20 6.59
N ARG A 33 -16.61 10.07 5.93
CA ARG A 33 -16.71 9.85 4.47
C ARG A 33 -17.78 10.77 3.90
N ASP A 34 -17.47 11.53 2.84
CA ASP A 34 -18.44 12.28 2.02
C ASP A 34 -19.55 13.00 2.81
N ASN A 35 -19.16 13.80 3.82
CA ASN A 35 -20.07 14.55 4.70
C ASN A 35 -21.02 13.74 5.62
N SER A 36 -20.74 12.45 5.80
CA SER A 36 -21.50 11.58 6.72
C SER A 36 -21.01 11.66 8.18
N LEU A 37 -21.75 10.98 9.07
CA LEU A 37 -21.39 10.81 10.48
C LEU A 37 -19.97 10.21 10.65
N PHE A 38 -19.29 10.61 11.72
CA PHE A 38 -18.04 9.99 12.15
C PHE A 38 -18.32 8.58 12.70
N LEU A 39 -17.99 7.54 11.94
CA LEU A 39 -18.21 6.15 12.33
C LEU A 39 -16.90 5.37 12.47
N CYS A 40 -16.95 4.21 13.12
CA CYS A 40 -15.79 3.34 13.17
C CYS A 40 -15.55 2.69 11.81
N ARG A 41 -14.30 2.26 11.59
CA ARG A 41 -13.84 1.58 10.38
C ARG A 41 -14.77 0.46 9.89
N ARG A 42 -15.32 -0.34 10.81
CA ARG A 42 -16.21 -1.45 10.49
C ARG A 42 -17.58 -0.99 9.97
N CYS A 43 -18.14 0.06 10.56
CA CYS A 43 -19.41 0.64 10.11
C CYS A 43 -19.30 1.28 8.73
N HIS A 44 -18.15 1.90 8.44
CA HIS A 44 -17.86 2.44 7.11
C HIS A 44 -17.34 1.39 6.12
N GLY A 45 -17.20 0.13 6.54
CA GLY A 45 -16.69 -0.95 5.67
C GLY A 45 -15.27 -0.71 5.14
N LEU A 46 -14.44 0.12 5.79
CA LEU A 46 -13.13 0.47 5.24
C LEU A 46 -12.16 -0.70 5.42
N ALA A 47 -11.49 -1.10 4.34
CA ALA A 47 -10.35 -2.01 4.39
C ALA A 47 -9.11 -1.31 4.98
N TYR A 48 -8.13 -2.08 5.46
CA TYR A 48 -6.81 -1.52 5.74
C TYR A 48 -6.15 -1.30 4.38
N GLU A 49 -5.31 -0.28 4.25
CA GLU A 49 -4.54 -0.04 3.03
C GLU A 49 -3.80 -1.32 2.58
N SER A 50 -3.19 -2.03 3.53
CA SER A 50 -2.53 -3.32 3.27
C SER A 50 -3.44 -4.44 2.73
N GLN A 51 -4.75 -4.36 2.99
CA GLN A 51 -5.74 -5.31 2.46
C GLN A 51 -6.20 -4.94 1.05
N ALA A 52 -6.13 -3.66 0.68
CA ALA A 52 -6.46 -3.19 -0.66
C ALA A 52 -5.26 -3.28 -1.62
N GLU A 53 -4.06 -3.57 -1.10
CA GLU A 53 -2.88 -3.57 -1.93
C GLU A 53 -2.84 -4.68 -2.99
N ALA A 54 -2.51 -4.26 -4.20
CA ALA A 54 -2.16 -5.13 -5.30
C ALA A 54 -0.86 -5.89 -5.01
N PRO A 55 -0.62 -7.05 -5.67
CA PRO A 55 0.60 -7.82 -5.50
C PRO A 55 1.88 -7.00 -5.72
N TRP A 56 1.90 -6.11 -6.71
CA TRP A 56 3.04 -5.24 -7.02
C TRP A 56 3.26 -4.14 -5.96
N GLU A 57 2.20 -3.62 -5.33
CA GLU A 57 2.32 -2.65 -4.25
C GLU A 57 3.01 -3.28 -3.02
N ARG A 58 2.75 -4.57 -2.78
CA ARG A 58 3.42 -5.31 -1.70
C ARG A 58 4.90 -5.47 -1.95
N THR A 59 5.32 -5.73 -3.20
CA THR A 59 6.74 -5.87 -3.55
C THR A 59 7.45 -4.51 -3.48
N LEU A 60 6.83 -3.42 -3.95
CA LEU A 60 7.35 -2.07 -3.77
C LEU A 60 7.54 -1.71 -2.29
N ARG A 61 6.54 -1.99 -1.45
CA ARG A 61 6.65 -1.70 -0.01
C ARG A 61 7.81 -2.48 0.63
N ARG A 62 8.14 -3.67 0.12
CA ARG A 62 9.31 -4.44 0.58
C ARG A 62 10.61 -3.74 0.20
N ALA A 63 10.74 -3.25 -1.03
CA ALA A 63 11.90 -2.48 -1.46
C ALA A 63 12.05 -1.19 -0.62
N ASP A 64 10.96 -0.47 -0.39
CA ASP A 64 10.96 0.75 0.44
C ASP A 64 11.39 0.48 1.89
N LYS A 65 10.93 -0.62 2.48
CA LYS A 65 11.37 -1.01 3.83
C LYS A 65 12.88 -1.25 3.89
N ILE A 66 13.45 -1.84 2.85
CA ILE A 66 14.89 -2.05 2.74
C ILE A 66 15.61 -0.71 2.63
N ARG A 67 15.17 0.19 1.73
CA ARG A 67 15.74 1.53 1.58
C ARG A 67 15.72 2.33 2.88
N LYS A 68 14.56 2.35 3.56
CA LYS A 68 14.40 3.00 4.86
C LYS A 68 15.31 2.41 5.93
N ARG A 69 15.46 1.07 5.95
CA ARG A 69 16.38 0.39 6.89
C ARG A 69 17.84 0.79 6.65
N LEU A 70 18.21 1.06 5.40
CA LEU A 70 19.54 1.56 5.03
C LEU A 70 19.69 3.07 5.25
N GLY A 71 18.65 3.77 5.74
CA GLY A 71 18.67 5.21 6.01
C GLY A 71 18.36 6.10 4.81
N GLY A 72 17.84 5.52 3.72
CA GLY A 72 17.51 6.24 2.48
C GLY A 72 16.02 6.54 2.33
N PRO A 73 15.66 7.40 1.36
CA PRO A 73 14.26 7.68 1.03
C PRO A 73 13.57 6.45 0.41
N ALA A 74 12.24 6.40 0.55
CA ALA A 74 11.40 5.47 -0.21
C ALA A 74 11.32 5.91 -1.68
N GLY A 75 11.12 4.95 -2.58
CA GLY A 75 10.94 5.21 -4.00
C GLY A 75 11.38 4.04 -4.87
N VAL A 76 10.67 3.85 -5.97
CA VAL A 76 10.93 2.80 -6.95
C VAL A 76 12.20 3.13 -7.73
N ALA A 77 13.08 2.14 -7.90
CA ALA A 77 14.28 2.25 -8.73
C ALA A 77 15.23 3.41 -8.36
N LEU A 78 15.10 4.00 -7.17
CA LEU A 78 16.07 4.95 -6.65
C LEU A 78 17.41 4.24 -6.38
N PRO A 79 18.54 4.95 -6.33
CA PRO A 79 19.78 4.37 -5.82
C PRO A 79 19.65 4.02 -4.34
N PHE A 80 20.32 2.94 -3.88
CA PHE A 80 20.42 2.65 -2.46
C PHE A 80 21.41 3.61 -1.79
N PRO A 81 21.11 4.09 -0.57
CA PRO A 81 22.03 4.93 0.19
C PRO A 81 23.30 4.14 0.55
N GLY A 82 24.37 4.85 0.88
CA GLY A 82 25.62 4.23 1.33
C GLY A 82 25.44 3.32 2.54
N ARG A 83 26.35 2.34 2.67
CA ARG A 83 26.29 1.34 3.75
C ARG A 83 26.30 2.01 5.14
N PRO A 84 25.31 1.72 6.00
CA PRO A 84 25.30 2.22 7.37
C PRO A 84 26.51 1.76 8.19
N LYS A 85 26.97 2.62 9.12
CA LYS A 85 28.05 2.27 10.05
C LYS A 85 27.65 1.05 10.89
N GLY A 86 28.56 0.09 11.04
CA GLY A 86 28.33 -1.15 11.80
C GLY A 86 27.59 -2.26 11.04
N MET A 87 27.09 -2.01 9.83
CA MET A 87 26.52 -3.07 8.99
C MET A 87 27.63 -3.80 8.22
N TRP A 88 27.64 -5.13 8.29
CA TRP A 88 28.55 -5.97 7.51
C TRP A 88 28.33 -5.77 6.01
N ARG A 89 29.43 -5.70 5.24
CA ARG A 89 29.38 -5.45 3.79
C ARG A 89 28.51 -6.48 3.05
N ALA A 90 28.67 -7.76 3.37
CA ALA A 90 27.85 -8.82 2.78
C ALA A 90 26.35 -8.68 3.11
N THR A 91 26.00 -8.24 4.32
CA THR A 91 24.60 -7.99 4.71
C THR A 91 24.02 -6.80 3.95
N TYR A 92 24.81 -5.74 3.77
CA TYR A 92 24.42 -4.58 2.99
C TYR A 92 24.18 -4.94 1.52
N GLU A 93 25.12 -5.65 0.89
CA GLU A 93 25.00 -6.06 -0.52
C GLU A 93 23.78 -6.96 -0.73
N LYS A 94 23.54 -7.93 0.17
CA LYS A 94 22.33 -8.77 0.15
C LYS A 94 21.04 -7.95 0.31
N ALA A 95 21.04 -6.92 1.15
CA ALA A 95 19.90 -6.04 1.31
C ALA A 95 19.62 -5.25 0.03
N CYS A 96 20.66 -4.65 -0.58
CA CYS A 96 20.53 -3.94 -1.85
C CYS A 96 20.05 -4.86 -2.98
N GLN A 97 20.61 -6.07 -3.11
CA GLN A 97 20.16 -7.07 -4.08
C GLN A 97 18.68 -7.44 -3.88
N ALA A 98 18.26 -7.69 -2.64
CA ALA A 98 16.87 -8.01 -2.33
C ALA A 98 15.91 -6.85 -2.62
N GLY A 99 16.34 -5.60 -2.38
CA GLY A 99 15.57 -4.42 -2.71
C GLY A 99 15.43 -4.22 -4.22
N LEU A 100 16.55 -4.36 -4.95
CA LEU A 100 16.56 -4.23 -6.41
C LEU A 100 15.70 -5.31 -7.08
N ALA A 101 15.80 -6.56 -6.63
CA ALA A 101 14.95 -7.65 -7.12
C ALA A 101 13.46 -7.40 -6.85
N ALA A 102 13.12 -6.79 -5.70
CA ALA A 102 11.75 -6.42 -5.38
C ALA A 102 11.22 -5.29 -6.27
N ASP A 103 12.06 -4.32 -6.64
CA ASP A 103 11.72 -3.27 -7.59
C ASP A 103 11.45 -3.85 -8.98
N TYR A 104 12.34 -4.69 -9.52
CA TYR A 104 12.12 -5.34 -10.82
C TYR A 104 10.84 -6.18 -10.83
N ALA A 105 10.63 -7.02 -9.81
CA ALA A 105 9.41 -7.81 -9.70
C ALA A 105 8.13 -6.97 -9.63
N ALA A 106 8.20 -5.78 -9.02
CA ALA A 106 7.09 -4.85 -9.03
C ALA A 106 6.85 -4.24 -10.41
N LEU A 107 7.91 -3.78 -11.09
CA LEU A 107 7.82 -3.20 -12.42
C LEU A 107 7.26 -4.21 -13.43
N ASP A 108 7.74 -5.46 -13.41
CA ASP A 108 7.25 -6.54 -14.27
C ASP A 108 5.75 -6.82 -14.03
N ALA A 109 5.33 -6.82 -12.75
CA ALA A 109 3.94 -7.03 -12.39
C ALA A 109 3.04 -5.84 -12.79
N VAL A 110 3.56 -4.61 -12.74
CA VAL A 110 2.86 -3.40 -13.21
C VAL A 110 2.70 -3.45 -14.73
N GLU A 111 3.74 -3.83 -15.47
CA GLU A 111 3.68 -3.97 -16.92
C GLU A 111 2.58 -4.94 -17.36
N GLY A 112 2.52 -6.12 -16.73
CA GLY A 112 1.45 -7.08 -16.97
C GLY A 112 0.05 -6.53 -16.68
N GLN A 113 -0.09 -5.72 -15.63
CA GLN A 113 -1.37 -5.13 -15.26
C GLN A 113 -1.80 -3.99 -16.20
N ILE A 114 -0.85 -3.15 -16.64
CA ILE A 114 -1.10 -2.10 -17.63
C ILE A 114 -1.55 -2.73 -18.95
N GLY A 115 -0.90 -3.80 -19.41
CA GLY A 115 -1.30 -4.50 -20.64
C GLY A 115 -2.74 -5.00 -20.59
N LEU A 116 -3.18 -5.58 -19.46
CA LEU A 116 -4.56 -6.01 -19.25
C LEU A 116 -5.55 -4.83 -19.24
N GLN A 117 -5.17 -3.72 -18.61
CA GLN A 117 -5.99 -2.50 -18.56
C GLN A 117 -6.14 -1.85 -19.94
N VAL A 118 -5.05 -1.74 -20.70
CA VAL A 118 -5.05 -1.25 -22.09
C VAL A 118 -5.91 -2.14 -22.96
N ALA A 119 -5.71 -3.46 -22.94
CA ALA A 119 -6.53 -4.39 -23.72
C ALA A 119 -8.03 -4.33 -23.34
N ARG A 120 -8.34 -4.12 -22.05
CA ARG A 120 -9.72 -3.91 -21.58
C ARG A 120 -10.31 -2.60 -22.09
N PHE A 121 -9.50 -1.55 -22.14
CA PHE A 121 -9.88 -0.25 -22.67
C PHE A 121 -10.11 -0.32 -24.18
N GLU A 122 -9.18 -0.88 -24.94
CA GLU A 122 -9.29 -1.08 -26.40
C GLU A 122 -10.57 -1.84 -26.77
N ARG A 123 -10.87 -2.94 -26.06
CA ARG A 123 -12.14 -3.71 -26.25
C ARG A 123 -13.39 -2.89 -25.97
N ARG A 124 -13.35 -1.96 -25.01
CA ARG A 124 -14.49 -1.10 -24.66
C ARG A 124 -14.68 0.05 -25.64
N VAL A 125 -13.58 0.59 -26.17
CA VAL A 125 -13.58 1.73 -27.10
C VAL A 125 -13.73 1.26 -28.56
N GLY A 126 -13.56 -0.03 -28.85
CA GLY A 126 -13.71 -0.57 -30.20
C GLY A 126 -12.54 -0.24 -31.12
N LEU A 127 -11.37 0.11 -30.57
CA LEU A 127 -10.14 0.33 -31.33
C LEU A 127 -9.52 -1.04 -31.68
N GLY A 128 -10.08 -1.71 -32.69
CA GLY A 128 -9.39 -2.81 -33.36
C GLY A 128 -8.22 -2.24 -34.16
N LYS A 129 -7.02 -2.78 -33.95
CA LYS A 129 -5.79 -2.40 -34.68
C LYS A 129 -6.09 -2.29 -36.18
N SER A 130 -6.06 -1.07 -36.72
CA SER A 130 -5.90 -0.86 -38.15
C SER A 130 -4.57 -1.49 -38.54
N SER A 131 -4.63 -2.59 -39.27
CA SER A 131 -3.48 -3.25 -39.88
C SER A 131 -2.63 -2.22 -40.60
N VAL A 132 -1.44 -1.92 -40.06
CA VAL A 132 -0.35 -1.32 -40.83
C VAL A 132 0.03 -2.37 -41.86
N GLY A 133 -0.41 -2.16 -43.10
CA GLY A 133 -0.02 -2.99 -44.23
C GLY A 133 1.43 -2.71 -44.59
N ASP A 134 2.28 -3.73 -44.47
CA ASP A 134 3.56 -3.80 -45.15
C ASP A 134 3.31 -3.71 -46.68
N ARG A 135 4.03 -2.78 -47.33
CA ARG A 135 4.32 -2.81 -48.76
C ARG A 135 5.83 -2.95 -48.93
#